data_AF-A0A0G1TR58-F1
#
_entry.id   AF-A0A0G1TR58-F1
#
_cell.length_a   1.000
_cell.length_b   1.000
_cell.length_c   1.000
_cell.angle_alpha   90.00
_cell.angle_beta   90.00
_cell.angle_gamma   90.00
#
_symmetry.space_group_name_H-M   'P 1'
#
loop_
_entity.id
_entity.type
_entity.pdbx_description
1 polymer ?
#
loop_
_entity_poly.entity_id
_entity_poly.type
_entity_poly.pdbx_seq_one_letter_code
_entity_poly.pdbx_strand_id
1 'polypeptide(L)'
;MVIYSPVCPDYHFEEIKNLFGQSERVHDFDGLGEGKGIVYEKLITQTNGLLRRLEELKVEYRHLLLVADVEGTDKVILNKLRITKDEFIRRCRKTCREINRDLKRRKLLNSRCELMGKFFEEEGYDFYGKIEEIAKKSDASSGLLRGVREVRLPLHRFWFGLANEQSYERSIREAAMYASFGHCSKISDGIILCADSEVLSGCYNLLKKKKTPAIYLKGSY
;
A
#
# COMPACT_ATOMS: atom_id res chain seq x y z
N MET A 1 20.86 -6.47 0.32
CA MET A 1 19.79 -5.68 1.00
C MET A 1 18.44 -5.97 0.36
N VAL A 2 17.33 -5.94 1.11
CA VAL A 2 15.98 -6.06 0.50
C VAL A 2 15.22 -4.74 0.61
N ILE A 3 14.64 -4.29 -0.50
CA ILE A 3 13.79 -3.10 -0.61
C ILE A 3 12.36 -3.59 -0.84
N TYR A 4 11.42 -3.09 -0.06
CA TYR A 4 10.01 -3.44 -0.17
C TYR A 4 9.19 -2.22 -0.55
N SER A 5 8.37 -2.35 -1.58
CA SER A 5 7.57 -1.25 -2.10
C SER A 5 6.11 -1.66 -2.17
N PRO A 6 5.26 -1.24 -1.22
CA PRO A 6 3.83 -1.42 -1.35
C PRO A 6 3.33 -0.64 -2.56
N VAL A 7 2.53 -1.29 -3.39
CA VAL A 7 1.86 -0.66 -4.54
C VAL A 7 0.40 -1.06 -4.55
N CYS A 8 -0.49 -0.11 -4.83
CA CYS A 8 -1.89 -0.41 -5.00
C CYS A 8 -2.13 -1.13 -6.35
N PRO A 9 -3.22 -1.90 -6.46
CA PRO A 9 -3.79 -2.30 -7.75
C PRO A 9 -4.09 -1.12 -8.69
N ASP A 10 -4.41 -1.41 -9.95
CA ASP A 10 -4.74 -0.43 -10.99
C ASP A 10 -6.13 0.17 -10.81
N TYR A 11 -6.39 0.82 -9.67
CA TYR A 11 -7.66 1.51 -9.47
C TYR A 11 -7.81 2.70 -10.41
N HIS A 12 -9.07 2.92 -10.77
CA HIS A 12 -9.49 4.17 -11.36
C HIS A 12 -9.16 5.35 -10.43
N PHE A 13 -8.96 6.50 -11.05
CA PHE A 13 -8.65 7.74 -10.37
C PHE A 13 -9.30 8.89 -11.12
N GLU A 14 -9.69 9.91 -10.38
CA GLU A 14 -10.06 11.20 -10.93
C GLU A 14 -8.89 12.16 -10.83
N GLU A 15 -8.81 13.11 -11.77
CA GLU A 15 -7.86 14.21 -11.71
C GLU A 15 -8.56 15.45 -11.16
N ILE A 16 -8.21 15.85 -9.94
CA ILE A 16 -8.77 16.98 -9.23
C ILE A 16 -7.76 18.12 -9.28
N LYS A 17 -8.19 19.32 -9.69
CA LYS A 17 -7.32 20.51 -9.62
C LYS A 17 -7.44 21.16 -8.26
N ASN A 18 -6.30 21.39 -7.61
CA ASN A 18 -6.26 22.19 -6.40
C ASN A 18 -6.45 23.69 -6.71
N LEU A 19 -6.61 24.50 -5.66
CA LEU A 19 -6.84 25.95 -5.76
C LEU A 19 -5.72 26.71 -6.50
N PHE A 20 -4.56 26.09 -6.67
CA PHE A 20 -3.40 26.64 -7.38
C PHE A 20 -3.30 26.11 -8.83
N GLY A 21 -4.34 25.41 -9.31
CA GLY A 21 -4.40 24.87 -10.67
C GLY A 21 -3.52 23.63 -10.90
N GLN A 22 -2.96 23.03 -9.85
CA GLN A 22 -2.18 21.80 -9.97
C GLN A 22 -3.12 20.59 -9.94
N SER A 23 -2.90 19.65 -10.85
CA SER A 23 -3.65 18.41 -10.93
C SER A 23 -3.14 17.38 -9.91
N GLU A 24 -4.05 16.85 -9.11
CA GLU A 24 -3.83 15.75 -8.17
C GLU A 24 -4.71 14.58 -8.57
N ARG A 25 -4.12 13.38 -8.65
CA ARG A 25 -4.88 12.17 -8.97
C ARG A 25 -5.37 11.53 -7.69
N VAL A 26 -6.67 11.34 -7.53
CA VAL A 26 -7.25 10.72 -6.34
C VAL A 26 -7.97 9.46 -6.77
N HIS A 27 -7.69 8.34 -6.11
CA HIS A 27 -8.45 7.12 -6.33
C HIS A 27 -9.93 7.38 -6.02
N ASP A 28 -10.84 6.85 -6.82
CA ASP A 28 -12.28 6.95 -6.55
C ASP A 28 -12.90 5.57 -6.30
N PHE A 29 -12.21 4.49 -6.66
CA PHE A 29 -12.71 3.11 -6.64
C PHE A 29 -13.92 2.88 -7.55
N ASP A 30 -14.05 3.62 -8.64
CA ASP A 30 -15.12 3.42 -9.63
C ASP A 30 -14.78 2.30 -10.63
N GLY A 31 -13.51 1.90 -10.67
CA GLY A 31 -13.06 0.78 -11.48
C GLY A 31 -11.76 0.19 -10.95
N LEU A 32 -11.53 -1.08 -11.32
CA LEU A 32 -10.25 -1.76 -11.15
C LEU A 32 -9.79 -2.24 -12.52
N GLY A 33 -8.75 -1.60 -13.05
CA GLY A 33 -8.11 -1.99 -14.28
C GLY A 33 -7.23 -3.24 -14.14
N GLU A 34 -6.42 -3.47 -15.17
CA GLU A 34 -5.47 -4.59 -15.23
C GLU A 34 -4.05 -4.11 -15.60
N GLY A 35 -3.84 -2.78 -15.61
CA GLY A 35 -2.58 -2.10 -15.89
C GLY A 35 -1.70 -1.97 -14.64
N LYS A 36 -0.84 -0.95 -14.63
CA LYS A 36 0.24 -0.81 -13.64
C LYS A 36 -0.12 0.02 -12.41
N GLY A 37 -1.20 0.80 -12.43
CA GLY A 37 -1.60 1.68 -11.32
C GLY A 37 -0.73 2.93 -11.14
N ILE A 38 -1.31 4.00 -10.58
CA ILE A 38 -0.63 5.29 -10.43
C ILE A 38 0.50 5.27 -9.38
N VAL A 39 0.32 4.51 -8.30
CA VAL A 39 1.31 4.42 -7.21
C VAL A 39 2.59 3.76 -7.72
N TYR A 40 2.47 2.72 -8.55
CA TYR A 40 3.64 2.13 -9.23
C TYR A 40 4.34 3.14 -10.13
N GLU A 41 3.61 3.85 -10.98
CA GLU A 41 4.21 4.81 -11.92
C GLU A 41 4.96 5.92 -11.18
N LYS A 42 4.41 6.40 -10.06
CA LYS A 42 5.07 7.35 -9.17
C LYS A 42 6.35 6.76 -8.56
N LEU A 43 6.24 5.58 -7.97
CA LEU A 43 7.36 4.89 -7.33
C LEU A 43 8.50 4.65 -8.30
N ILE A 44 8.21 4.09 -9.48
CA ILE A 44 9.24 3.74 -10.45
C ILE A 44 9.86 4.99 -11.07
N THR A 45 9.10 6.05 -11.31
CA THR A 45 9.64 7.31 -11.85
C THR A 45 10.65 7.95 -10.92
N GLN A 46 10.37 7.95 -9.61
CA GLN A 46 11.26 8.56 -8.62
C GLN A 46 12.46 7.66 -8.25
N THR A 47 12.35 6.34 -8.41
CA THR A 47 13.38 5.40 -7.92
C THR A 47 14.20 4.73 -9.01
N ASN A 48 13.77 4.77 -10.28
CA ASN A 48 14.49 4.13 -11.38
C ASN A 48 15.94 4.61 -11.49
N GLY A 49 16.24 5.89 -11.23
CA GLY A 49 17.61 6.40 -11.23
C GLY A 49 18.48 5.73 -10.14
N LEU A 50 17.96 5.66 -8.91
CA LEU A 50 18.62 4.99 -7.80
C LEU A 50 18.83 3.49 -8.08
N LEU A 51 17.77 2.79 -8.50
CA LEU A 51 17.83 1.35 -8.75
C LEU A 51 18.83 1.03 -9.87
N ARG A 52 18.83 1.80 -10.98
CA ARG A 52 19.83 1.65 -12.04
C ARG A 52 21.24 1.87 -11.53
N ARG A 53 21.43 2.88 -10.68
CA ARG A 53 22.75 3.15 -10.11
C ARG A 53 23.25 2.00 -9.25
N LEU A 54 22.36 1.35 -8.48
CA LEU A 54 22.71 0.15 -7.72
C LEU A 54 23.10 -1.01 -8.64
N GLU A 55 22.39 -1.22 -9.76
CA GLU A 55 22.74 -2.24 -10.77
C GLU A 55 24.12 -1.97 -11.40
N GLU A 56 24.39 -0.73 -11.82
CA GLU A 56 25.67 -0.33 -12.41
C GLU A 56 26.85 -0.52 -11.46
N LEU A 57 26.65 -0.18 -10.19
CA LEU A 57 27.64 -0.35 -9.12
C LEU A 57 27.73 -1.80 -8.62
N LYS A 58 26.93 -2.71 -9.16
CA LYS A 58 26.85 -4.13 -8.74
C LYS A 58 26.58 -4.28 -7.24
N VAL A 59 25.79 -3.38 -6.67
CA VAL A 59 25.36 -3.50 -5.28
C VAL A 59 24.32 -4.61 -5.19
N GLU A 60 24.52 -5.58 -4.30
CA GLU A 60 23.56 -6.66 -4.12
C GLU A 60 22.29 -6.16 -3.42
N TYR A 61 21.20 -6.08 -4.18
CA TYR A 61 19.88 -5.78 -3.64
C TYR A 61 18.80 -6.68 -4.25
N ARG A 62 17.68 -6.79 -3.55
CA ARG A 62 16.44 -7.37 -4.07
C ARG A 62 15.32 -6.37 -3.82
N HIS A 63 14.63 -5.96 -4.86
CA HIS A 63 13.49 -5.04 -4.75
C HIS A 63 12.19 -5.79 -5.03
N LEU A 64 11.32 -5.83 -4.02
CA LEU A 64 10.03 -6.49 -4.08
C LEU A 64 8.93 -5.45 -4.06
N LEU A 65 8.25 -5.28 -5.20
CA LEU A 65 7.01 -4.54 -5.28
C LEU A 65 5.87 -5.47 -4.89
N LEU A 66 5.08 -5.07 -3.91
CA LEU A 66 4.04 -5.90 -3.33
C LEU A 66 2.70 -5.24 -3.64
N VAL A 67 1.97 -5.83 -4.58
CA VAL A 67 0.58 -5.43 -4.84
C VAL A 67 -0.26 -5.96 -3.69
N ALA A 68 -0.70 -5.07 -2.82
CA ALA A 68 -1.61 -5.42 -1.74
C ALA A 68 -2.78 -4.45 -1.71
N ASP A 69 -3.90 -4.99 -1.25
CA ASP A 69 -4.96 -4.16 -0.70
C ASP A 69 -5.87 -5.00 0.18
N VAL A 70 -6.34 -4.43 1.29
CA VAL A 70 -7.38 -5.06 2.14
C VAL A 70 -8.70 -5.20 1.39
N GLU A 71 -8.84 -4.45 0.30
CA GLU A 71 -9.97 -4.29 -0.57
C GLU A 71 -10.41 -5.61 -1.19
N GLY A 72 -9.46 -6.51 -1.50
CA GLY A 72 -9.74 -7.83 -2.03
C GLY A 72 -10.48 -8.76 -1.07
N THR A 73 -10.57 -8.38 0.21
CA THR A 73 -11.31 -9.10 1.25
C THR A 73 -12.46 -8.28 1.83
N ASP A 74 -12.59 -7.01 1.45
CA ASP A 74 -13.63 -6.11 1.95
C ASP A 74 -14.85 -6.11 1.03
N LYS A 75 -15.98 -6.60 1.55
CA LYS A 75 -17.24 -6.67 0.81
C LYS A 75 -17.74 -5.30 0.35
N VAL A 76 -17.50 -4.23 1.10
CA VAL A 76 -17.95 -2.87 0.74
C VAL A 76 -17.32 -2.44 -0.58
N ILE A 77 -16.03 -2.74 -0.75
CA ILE A 77 -15.27 -2.32 -1.93
C ILE A 77 -15.54 -3.24 -3.11
N LEU A 78 -15.56 -4.55 -2.88
CA LEU A 78 -15.95 -5.50 -3.92
C LEU A 78 -17.34 -5.15 -4.48
N ASN A 79 -18.26 -4.71 -3.62
CA ASN A 79 -19.57 -4.20 -4.04
C ASN A 79 -19.46 -2.89 -4.82
N LYS A 80 -18.65 -1.91 -4.37
CA LYS A 80 -18.43 -0.65 -5.08
C LYS A 80 -17.86 -0.89 -6.49
N LEU A 81 -16.84 -1.73 -6.59
CA LEU A 81 -16.18 -2.14 -7.83
C LEU A 81 -17.04 -3.10 -8.68
N ARG A 82 -18.13 -3.65 -8.12
CA ARG A 82 -19.02 -4.63 -8.74
C ARG A 82 -18.29 -5.88 -9.25
N ILE A 83 -17.37 -6.40 -8.46
CA ILE A 83 -16.57 -7.60 -8.78
C ILE A 83 -16.53 -8.58 -7.61
N THR A 84 -16.25 -9.84 -7.91
CA THR A 84 -16.01 -10.86 -6.87
C THR A 84 -14.57 -10.77 -6.35
N LYS A 85 -14.33 -11.39 -5.18
CA LYS A 85 -12.97 -11.57 -4.64
C LYS A 85 -12.04 -12.25 -5.65
N ASP A 86 -12.52 -13.29 -6.33
CA ASP A 86 -11.72 -14.03 -7.32
C ASP A 86 -11.34 -13.16 -8.51
N GLU A 87 -12.29 -12.35 -9.00
CA GLU A 87 -12.05 -11.40 -10.08
C GLU A 87 -11.04 -10.31 -9.66
N PHE A 88 -11.18 -9.76 -8.45
CA PHE A 88 -10.22 -8.81 -7.88
C PHE A 88 -8.79 -9.39 -7.86
N ILE A 89 -8.63 -10.61 -7.32
CA ILE A 89 -7.33 -11.31 -7.26
C ILE A 89 -6.79 -11.56 -8.67
N ARG A 90 -7.65 -11.97 -9.60
CA ARG A 90 -7.28 -12.21 -11.01
C ARG A 90 -6.74 -10.94 -11.67
N ARG A 91 -7.36 -9.78 -11.43
CA ARG A 91 -6.90 -8.48 -11.94
C ARG A 91 -5.60 -8.03 -11.30
N CYS A 92 -5.45 -8.17 -9.99
CA CYS A 92 -4.19 -7.88 -9.31
C CYS A 92 -3.02 -8.73 -9.84
N ARG A 93 -3.26 -10.03 -10.12
CA ARG A 93 -2.26 -10.90 -10.78
C ARG A 93 -1.89 -10.44 -12.20
N LYS A 94 -2.82 -9.79 -12.92
CA LYS A 94 -2.51 -9.15 -14.21
C LYS A 94 -1.66 -7.90 -14.01
N THR A 95 -2.01 -7.04 -13.07
CA THR A 95 -1.18 -5.88 -12.68
C THR A 95 0.25 -6.28 -12.33
N CYS A 96 0.45 -7.33 -11.51
CA CYS A 96 1.79 -7.84 -11.23
C CYS A 96 2.56 -8.26 -12.49
N ARG A 97 1.88 -8.89 -13.46
CA ARG A 97 2.50 -9.31 -14.73
C ARG A 97 2.90 -8.10 -15.58
N GLU A 98 2.05 -7.09 -15.68
CA GLU A 98 2.36 -5.85 -16.41
C GLU A 98 3.54 -5.10 -15.78
N ILE A 99 3.54 -4.97 -14.46
CA ILE A 99 4.67 -4.37 -13.74
C ILE A 99 5.96 -5.16 -14.00
N ASN A 100 5.95 -6.50 -13.89
CA ASN A 100 7.13 -7.31 -14.16
C ASN A 100 7.64 -7.18 -15.60
N ARG A 101 6.75 -7.02 -16.59
CA ARG A 101 7.14 -6.75 -17.99
C ARG A 101 7.83 -5.39 -18.12
N ASP A 102 7.31 -4.37 -17.45
CA ASP A 102 7.87 -3.01 -17.44
C ASP A 102 9.25 -2.96 -16.77
N LEU A 103 9.41 -3.60 -15.61
CA LEU A 103 10.71 -3.71 -14.91
C LEU A 103 11.79 -4.36 -15.79
N LYS A 104 11.45 -5.43 -16.51
CA LYS A 104 12.35 -6.09 -17.47
C LYS A 104 12.74 -5.15 -18.60
N ARG A 105 11.79 -4.42 -19.21
CA ARG A 105 12.06 -3.42 -20.24
C ARG A 105 12.98 -2.31 -19.75
N ARG A 106 12.86 -1.92 -18.47
CA ARG A 106 13.71 -0.92 -17.82
C ARG A 106 15.09 -1.44 -17.42
N LYS A 107 15.37 -2.74 -17.59
CA LYS A 107 16.59 -3.45 -17.14
C LYS A 107 16.80 -3.44 -15.63
N LEU A 108 15.72 -3.41 -14.84
CA LEU A 108 15.77 -3.49 -13.38
C LEU A 108 15.68 -4.96 -12.95
N LEU A 109 16.78 -5.70 -13.16
CA LEU A 109 16.78 -7.16 -13.06
C LEU A 109 16.61 -7.68 -11.64
N ASN A 110 17.02 -6.91 -10.64
CA ASN A 110 16.83 -7.25 -9.23
C ASN A 110 15.47 -6.83 -8.66
N SER A 111 14.58 -6.27 -9.51
CA SER A 111 13.22 -5.87 -9.12
C SER A 111 12.17 -6.88 -9.60
N ARG A 112 11.21 -7.22 -8.74
CA ARG A 112 10.09 -8.13 -9.03
C ARG A 112 8.82 -7.65 -8.35
N CYS A 113 7.69 -7.85 -9.02
CA CYS A 113 6.36 -7.58 -8.47
C CYS A 113 5.61 -8.88 -8.13
N GLU A 114 4.98 -8.90 -6.96
CA GLU A 114 4.23 -10.04 -6.42
C GLU A 114 2.90 -9.59 -5.82
N LEU A 115 1.93 -10.50 -5.80
CA LEU A 115 0.68 -10.29 -5.07
C LEU A 115 0.91 -10.56 -3.58
N MET A 116 0.56 -9.61 -2.74
CA MET A 116 0.68 -9.73 -1.28
C MET A 116 -0.33 -10.71 -0.68
N GLY A 117 -1.45 -10.99 -1.37
CA GLY A 117 -2.51 -11.90 -0.90
C GLY A 117 -2.02 -13.26 -0.37
N LYS A 118 -0.93 -13.81 -0.93
CA LYS A 118 -0.31 -15.03 -0.39
C LYS A 118 0.21 -14.86 1.04
N PHE A 119 0.74 -13.70 1.39
CA PHE A 119 1.24 -13.40 2.74
C PHE A 119 0.12 -13.31 3.78
N PHE A 120 -1.08 -12.86 3.39
CA PHE A 120 -2.23 -12.82 4.30
C PHE A 120 -2.85 -14.20 4.53
N GLU A 121 -2.88 -15.04 3.50
CA GLU A 121 -3.46 -16.39 3.58
C GLU A 121 -2.51 -17.39 4.28
N GLU A 122 -1.19 -17.19 4.18
CA GLU A 122 -0.18 -18.12 4.72
C GLU A 122 0.14 -17.91 6.22
N GLU A 123 -0.11 -16.74 6.81
CA GLU A 123 0.32 -16.44 8.19
C GLU A 123 -0.72 -16.83 9.26
N GLY A 124 -2.00 -17.02 8.91
CA GLY A 124 -3.06 -17.32 9.90
C GLY A 124 -3.17 -16.30 11.04
N TYR A 125 -2.58 -15.11 10.87
CA TYR A 125 -2.37 -14.12 11.90
C TYR A 125 -3.49 -13.06 11.85
N ASP A 126 -4.19 -12.88 12.98
CA ASP A 126 -5.26 -11.88 13.11
C ASP A 126 -4.71 -10.46 13.28
N PHE A 127 -4.26 -9.87 12.17
CA PHE A 127 -3.77 -8.50 12.14
C PHE A 127 -4.83 -7.50 12.60
N TYR A 128 -6.09 -7.70 12.19
CA TYR A 128 -7.17 -6.77 12.52
C TYR A 128 -7.46 -6.77 14.02
N GLY A 129 -7.70 -7.94 14.62
CA GLY A 129 -7.97 -8.04 16.05
C GLY A 129 -6.84 -7.49 16.91
N LYS A 130 -5.58 -7.72 16.52
CA LYS A 130 -4.42 -7.16 17.23
C LYS A 130 -4.35 -5.64 17.18
N ILE A 131 -4.65 -5.03 16.04
CA ILE A 131 -4.65 -3.57 15.91
C ILE A 131 -5.87 -2.97 16.60
N GLU A 132 -7.01 -3.65 16.59
CA GLU A 132 -8.19 -3.25 17.35
C GLU A 132 -7.93 -3.27 18.87
N GLU A 133 -7.24 -4.29 19.38
CA GLU A 133 -6.78 -4.35 20.78
C GLU A 133 -5.86 -3.18 21.14
N ILE A 134 -4.96 -2.79 20.23
CA ILE A 134 -4.07 -1.63 20.40
C ILE A 134 -4.89 -0.33 20.38
N ALA A 135 -5.86 -0.21 19.48
CA ALA A 135 -6.69 0.99 19.35
C ALA A 135 -7.56 1.27 20.59
N LYS A 136 -7.92 0.22 21.33
CA LYS A 136 -8.67 0.30 22.59
C LYS A 136 -7.83 0.76 23.79
N LYS A 137 -6.50 0.74 23.69
CA LYS A 137 -5.58 1.21 24.75
C LYS A 137 -5.46 2.73 24.73
N SER A 138 -4.94 3.32 25.79
CA SER A 138 -4.67 4.77 25.91
C SER A 138 -3.17 5.04 25.91
N ASP A 139 -2.46 4.59 24.87
CA ASP A 139 -1.01 4.71 24.75
C ASP A 139 -0.61 5.44 23.45
N ALA A 140 0.69 5.62 23.21
CA ALA A 140 1.16 6.31 22.01
C ALA A 140 0.70 5.63 20.69
N SER A 141 0.49 4.32 20.71
CA SER A 141 0.01 3.58 19.54
C SER A 141 -1.47 3.86 19.26
N SER A 142 -2.29 4.10 20.29
CA SER A 142 -3.66 4.58 20.10
C SER A 142 -3.70 6.02 19.56
N GLY A 143 -2.72 6.85 19.95
CA GLY A 143 -2.52 8.19 19.38
C GLY A 143 -2.23 8.17 17.87
N LEU A 144 -1.34 7.27 17.42
CA LEU A 144 -1.07 7.07 15.99
C LEU A 144 -2.33 6.69 15.21
N LEU A 145 -3.10 5.72 15.71
CA LEU A 145 -4.31 5.25 15.04
C LEU A 145 -5.40 6.34 14.97
N ARG A 146 -5.45 7.23 15.97
CA ARG A 146 -6.30 8.43 15.89
C ARG A 146 -5.84 9.39 14.79
N GLY A 147 -4.55 9.64 14.66
CA GLY A 147 -4.01 10.48 13.58
C GLY A 147 -4.28 9.90 12.19
N VAL A 148 -4.11 8.58 12.02
CA VAL A 148 -4.48 7.89 10.77
C VAL A 148 -5.96 8.12 10.45
N ARG A 149 -6.85 7.96 11.44
CA ARG A 149 -8.29 8.22 11.24
C ARG A 149 -8.57 9.65 10.78
N GLU A 150 -7.95 10.64 11.41
CA GLU A 150 -8.18 12.05 11.07
C GLU A 150 -7.80 12.37 9.62
N VAL A 151 -6.66 11.84 9.15
CA VAL A 151 -6.21 12.03 7.77
C VAL A 151 -7.02 11.22 6.76
N ARG A 152 -7.48 10.02 7.12
CA ARG A 152 -8.22 9.13 6.21
C ARG A 152 -9.72 9.42 6.14
N LEU A 153 -10.29 10.12 7.12
CA LEU A 153 -11.73 10.42 7.17
C LEU A 153 -12.26 11.12 5.91
N PRO A 154 -11.61 12.16 5.35
CA PRO A 154 -12.07 12.77 4.10
C PRO A 154 -12.11 11.78 2.93
N LEU A 155 -11.10 10.91 2.82
CA LEU A 155 -11.04 9.88 1.78
C LEU A 155 -12.13 8.83 1.96
N HIS A 156 -12.39 8.37 3.18
CA HIS A 156 -13.47 7.42 3.45
C HIS A 156 -14.85 7.99 3.12
N ARG A 157 -15.07 9.29 3.36
CA ARG A 157 -16.30 9.98 2.93
C ARG A 157 -16.41 10.04 1.42
N PHE A 158 -15.32 10.36 0.73
CA PHE A 158 -15.28 10.42 -0.73
C PHE A 158 -15.52 9.04 -1.36
N TRP A 159 -14.82 8.01 -0.89
CA TRP A 159 -14.90 6.67 -1.46
C TRP A 159 -16.19 5.93 -1.14
N PHE A 160 -16.73 6.11 0.06
CA PHE A 160 -17.74 5.20 0.58
C PHE A 160 -18.96 5.92 1.20
N GLY A 161 -18.96 7.25 1.24
CA GLY A 161 -20.03 8.03 1.89
C GLY A 161 -20.14 7.76 3.40
N LEU A 162 -19.07 7.31 4.04
CA LEU A 162 -19.13 6.78 5.41
C LEU A 162 -19.28 7.88 6.46
N ALA A 163 -20.07 7.56 7.48
CA ALA A 163 -20.12 8.32 8.73
C ALA A 163 -18.81 8.14 9.54
N ASN A 164 -18.59 9.01 10.53
CA ASN A 164 -17.37 9.04 11.34
C ASN A 164 -17.03 7.71 12.06
N GLU A 165 -18.02 6.91 12.43
CA GLU A 165 -17.82 5.63 13.12
C GLU A 165 -17.43 4.51 12.15
N GLN A 166 -18.06 4.42 10.99
CA GLN A 166 -17.68 3.45 9.95
C GLN A 166 -16.28 3.74 9.40
N SER A 167 -15.90 5.03 9.34
CA SER A 167 -14.54 5.45 9.02
C SER A 167 -13.51 4.96 10.05
N TYR A 168 -13.89 4.80 11.32
CA TYR A 168 -13.00 4.29 12.36
C TYR A 168 -12.63 2.82 12.12
N GLU A 169 -13.63 1.95 11.97
CA GLU A 169 -13.38 0.53 11.66
C GLU A 169 -12.50 0.40 10.42
N ARG A 170 -12.78 1.22 9.39
CA ARG A 170 -12.01 1.21 8.16
C ARG A 170 -10.55 1.62 8.36
N SER A 171 -10.31 2.67 9.16
CA SER A 171 -8.95 3.11 9.50
C SER A 171 -8.17 2.01 10.24
N ILE A 172 -8.83 1.22 11.09
CA ILE A 172 -8.21 0.07 11.77
C ILE A 172 -7.86 -1.04 10.78
N ARG A 173 -8.73 -1.35 9.81
CA ARG A 173 -8.44 -2.32 8.74
C ARG A 173 -7.26 -1.89 7.89
N GLU A 174 -7.18 -0.62 7.53
CA GLU A 174 -6.03 -0.07 6.82
C GLU A 174 -4.77 -0.18 7.68
N ALA A 175 -4.79 0.29 8.93
CA ALA A 175 -3.64 0.16 9.82
C ALA A 175 -3.18 -1.30 10.01
N ALA A 176 -4.11 -2.26 10.05
CA ALA A 176 -3.80 -3.68 10.06
C ALA A 176 -3.13 -4.17 8.78
N MET A 177 -3.51 -3.65 7.62
CA MET A 177 -2.78 -3.88 6.37
C MET A 177 -1.33 -3.43 6.48
N TYR A 178 -1.09 -2.17 6.85
CA TYR A 178 0.26 -1.61 6.96
C TYR A 178 1.09 -2.33 8.03
N ALA A 179 0.46 -2.69 9.15
CA ALA A 179 1.09 -3.50 10.18
C ALA A 179 1.46 -4.89 9.67
N SER A 180 0.65 -5.51 8.81
CA SER A 180 0.97 -6.81 8.19
C SER A 180 2.17 -6.72 7.24
N PHE A 181 2.29 -5.65 6.45
CA PHE A 181 3.48 -5.37 5.64
C PHE A 181 4.72 -5.29 6.52
N GLY A 182 4.61 -4.61 7.66
CA GLY A 182 5.68 -4.53 8.64
C GLY A 182 6.01 -5.87 9.28
N HIS A 183 4.99 -6.63 9.66
CA HIS A 183 5.10 -7.87 10.42
C HIS A 183 5.62 -9.05 9.58
N CYS A 184 5.28 -9.09 8.28
CA CYS A 184 5.74 -10.12 7.36
C CYS A 184 7.26 -10.34 7.52
N SER A 185 7.59 -11.49 8.11
CA SER A 185 8.84 -11.78 8.84
C SER A 185 10.10 -11.75 7.99
N LYS A 186 9.99 -11.64 6.65
CA LYS A 186 11.12 -11.47 5.73
C LYS A 186 11.57 -10.01 5.57
N ILE A 187 10.81 -9.03 6.08
CA ILE A 187 11.05 -7.57 5.94
C ILE A 187 11.88 -7.00 7.11
N SER A 188 12.30 -7.81 8.09
CA SER A 188 12.99 -7.34 9.31
C SER A 188 14.37 -6.71 9.10
N ASP A 189 15.03 -6.97 7.97
CA ASP A 189 16.37 -6.46 7.64
C ASP A 189 16.42 -5.67 6.32
N GLY A 190 15.26 -5.17 5.88
CA GLY A 190 15.11 -4.36 4.67
C GLY A 190 14.74 -2.91 4.94
N ILE A 191 14.46 -2.19 3.85
CA ILE A 191 13.91 -0.83 3.86
C ILE A 191 12.55 -0.87 3.14
N ILE A 192 11.55 -0.18 3.68
CA ILE A 192 10.28 0.02 3.00
C ILE A 192 10.36 1.35 2.24
N LEU A 193 10.03 1.33 0.95
CA LEU A 193 10.02 2.49 0.08
C LEU A 193 8.57 2.78 -0.30
N CYS A 194 8.04 3.89 0.20
CA CYS A 194 6.63 4.23 0.13
C CYS A 194 6.38 5.39 -0.85
N ALA A 195 5.26 5.32 -1.58
CA ALA A 195 4.79 6.36 -2.50
C ALA A 195 3.39 6.91 -2.15
N ASP A 196 2.79 6.37 -1.09
CA ASP A 196 1.50 6.71 -0.50
C ASP A 196 1.69 7.70 0.67
N SER A 197 0.72 7.82 1.58
CA SER A 197 0.75 8.85 2.63
C SER A 197 1.66 8.51 3.81
N GLU A 198 2.48 9.48 4.23
CA GLU A 198 3.44 9.34 5.33
C GLU A 198 2.79 9.12 6.70
N VAL A 199 1.51 9.47 6.85
CA VAL A 199 0.76 9.24 8.09
C VAL A 199 0.67 7.76 8.45
N LEU A 200 0.76 6.87 7.46
CA LEU A 200 0.68 5.41 7.61
C LEU A 200 2.04 4.79 8.00
N SER A 201 3.11 5.57 8.02
CA SER A 201 4.48 5.11 8.29
C SER A 201 4.62 4.40 9.64
N GLY A 202 3.94 4.92 10.67
CA GLY A 202 3.96 4.34 12.00
C GLY A 202 3.35 2.93 12.05
N CYS A 203 2.39 2.64 11.16
CA CYS A 203 1.64 1.38 11.18
C CYS A 203 2.53 0.18 10.86
N TYR A 204 3.55 0.34 10.02
CA TYR A 204 4.53 -0.72 9.73
C TYR A 204 5.28 -1.25 10.97
N ASN A 205 5.29 -0.49 12.07
CA ASN A 205 6.05 -0.86 13.26
C ASN A 205 5.16 -1.26 14.44
N LEU A 206 3.82 -1.22 14.31
CA LEU A 206 2.87 -1.47 15.41
C LEU A 206 3.00 -2.87 16.04
N LEU A 207 3.33 -3.87 15.23
CA LEU A 207 3.41 -5.27 15.65
C LEU A 207 4.85 -5.80 15.72
N LYS A 208 5.85 -4.93 15.68
CA LYS A 208 7.27 -5.32 15.62
C LYS A 208 8.03 -4.93 16.89
N LYS A 209 8.97 -5.79 17.27
CA LYS A 209 9.99 -5.45 18.28
C LYS A 209 11.15 -4.64 17.69
N LYS A 210 11.59 -4.97 16.47
CA LYS A 210 12.64 -4.24 15.72
C LYS A 210 11.98 -3.35 14.67
N LYS A 211 12.26 -2.04 14.72
CA LYS A 211 11.72 -1.08 13.76
C LYS A 211 12.33 -1.29 12.38
N THR A 212 11.49 -1.24 11.34
CA THR A 212 11.92 -1.19 9.94
C THR A 212 11.85 0.26 9.46
N PRO A 213 12.91 0.79 8.84
CA PRO A 213 12.88 2.12 8.26
C PRO A 213 11.93 2.16 7.05
N ALA A 214 11.03 3.15 7.04
CA ALA A 214 10.17 3.48 5.91
C ALA A 214 10.64 4.83 5.34
N ILE A 215 10.95 4.85 4.04
CA ILE A 215 11.37 6.04 3.29
C ILE A 215 10.23 6.45 2.38
N TYR A 216 9.74 7.67 2.55
CA TYR A 216 8.66 8.23 1.74
C TYR A 216 9.22 9.09 0.60
N LEU A 217 8.72 8.81 -0.60
CA LEU A 217 9.08 9.51 -1.82
C LEU A 217 8.47 10.91 -1.87
N LYS A 218 9.24 11.94 -2.22
CA LYS A 218 8.81 13.35 -2.16
C LYS A 218 7.49 13.58 -2.92
N GLY A 219 6.57 14.32 -2.31
CA GLY A 219 5.22 14.57 -2.84
C GLY A 219 4.30 13.35 -2.71
N SER A 220 4.57 12.47 -1.73
CA SER A 220 3.61 11.50 -1.20
C SER A 220 2.39 12.23 -0.62
N TYR A 221 1.20 11.63 -0.76
CA TYR A 221 -0.10 12.28 -0.48
C TYR A 221 -0.24 12.77 0.96
#